data_AF-A0A957I4D1-F1
#
_entry.id   AF-A0A957I4D1-F1
#
_cell.length_a   1.000
_cell.length_b   1.000
_cell.length_c   1.000
_cell.angle_alpha   90.00
_cell.angle_beta   90.00
_cell.angle_gamma   90.00
#
_symmetry.space_group_name_H-M   'P 1'
#
loop_
_entity.id
_entity.type
_entity.pdbx_description
1 polymer ?
#
loop_
_entity_poly.entity_id
_entity_poly.type
_entity_poly.pdbx_seq_one_letter_code
_entity_poly.pdbx_strand_id
1 'polypeptide(L)'
;TPTPNPGGGETIYVSSTTNGNAGGVAFNDEDIISYDTNSGTWAMVFDGSDVGLTGDVNAFAFLSDGSLLLSIDGTATLSGVAVDDSDIVRFVPTSLGTNTAGTFSMYFDGSDVGLSTSSEDIDALQVLSDGSLIVSFTGSYSVTGASGVDEDLARFVPTSLGDNTAGTWSIYFDGSDVGLNTASSEDTNGLWIDSTNGDLYLTTVGVFSVTGVSGDGADLFVCHPITLGSTTSCNFGPGLYWDGSVYGFAGEVMDAVEIVR
;
A
#
# COMPACT_ATOMS: atom_id res chain seq x y z
N THR A 1 -0.54 4.97 25.90
CA THR A 1 -0.91 6.41 25.89
C THR A 1 -2.18 6.51 25.05
N PRO A 2 -3.12 7.46 25.27
CA PRO A 2 -4.23 7.60 24.34
C PRO A 2 -3.66 7.82 22.94
N THR A 3 -4.10 7.04 21.96
CA THR A 3 -3.73 7.23 20.55
C THR A 3 -4.10 8.65 20.15
N PRO A 4 -3.19 9.44 19.55
CA PRO A 4 -3.54 10.71 18.96
C PRO A 4 -4.76 10.53 18.05
N ASN A 5 -5.72 11.46 18.11
CA ASN A 5 -6.74 11.52 17.07
C ASN A 5 -5.99 11.79 15.76
N PRO A 6 -6.29 11.09 14.64
CA PRO A 6 -5.84 11.56 13.34
C PRO A 6 -6.24 13.04 13.21
N GLY A 7 -5.41 13.84 12.52
CA GLY A 7 -5.66 15.27 12.40
C GLY A 7 -7.08 15.50 11.90
N GLY A 8 -7.89 16.31 12.60
CA GLY A 8 -9.21 16.64 12.06
C GLY A 8 -9.03 17.34 10.71
N GLY A 9 -9.69 16.84 9.67
CA GLY A 9 -9.57 17.38 8.31
C GLY A 9 -9.13 16.34 7.28
N GLU A 10 -8.72 15.16 7.73
CA GLU A 10 -8.10 14.14 6.89
C GLU A 10 -9.10 13.08 6.42
N THR A 11 -8.85 12.52 5.25
CA THR A 11 -9.47 11.29 4.78
C THR A 11 -8.40 10.20 4.66
N ILE A 12 -8.64 9.05 5.28
CA ILE A 12 -7.77 7.88 5.21
C ILE A 12 -8.45 6.88 4.27
N TYR A 13 -7.78 6.50 3.19
CA TYR A 13 -8.21 5.46 2.26
C TYR A 13 -7.48 4.17 2.59
N VAL A 14 -8.19 3.04 2.56
CA VAL A 14 -7.64 1.73 2.94
C VAL A 14 -8.26 0.62 2.09
N SER A 15 -7.51 -0.46 1.87
CA SER A 15 -8.00 -1.78 1.45
C SER A 15 -7.75 -2.80 2.58
N SER A 16 -8.14 -4.06 2.37
CA SER A 16 -7.94 -5.09 3.39
C SER A 16 -7.77 -6.49 2.82
N THR A 17 -6.90 -7.26 3.46
CA THR A 17 -6.59 -8.65 3.06
C THR A 17 -7.78 -9.61 3.17
N THR A 18 -8.88 -9.16 3.78
CA THR A 18 -10.09 -9.94 3.97
C THR A 18 -11.35 -9.13 3.80
N ASN A 19 -12.45 -9.80 3.44
CA ASN A 19 -13.78 -9.21 3.45
C ASN A 19 -14.21 -8.83 4.87
N GLY A 20 -14.86 -7.67 4.99
CA GLY A 20 -15.18 -7.12 6.31
C GLY A 20 -16.35 -6.14 6.34
N ASN A 21 -16.42 -5.42 7.47
CA ASN A 21 -17.36 -4.32 7.64
C ASN A 21 -16.76 -3.21 8.51
N ALA A 22 -16.71 -2.00 7.97
CA ALA A 22 -16.22 -0.82 8.67
C ALA A 22 -17.34 0.20 8.83
N GLY A 23 -17.74 0.49 10.06
CA GLY A 23 -18.79 1.49 10.35
C GLY A 23 -20.11 1.28 9.62
N GLY A 24 -20.48 0.04 9.29
CA GLY A 24 -21.69 -0.29 8.53
C GLY A 24 -21.51 -0.36 7.01
N VAL A 25 -20.32 -0.06 6.48
CA VAL A 25 -19.94 -0.28 5.08
C VAL A 25 -19.35 -1.68 4.96
N ALA A 26 -20.06 -2.58 4.27
CA ALA A 26 -19.50 -3.89 3.92
C ALA A 26 -18.57 -3.72 2.72
N PHE A 27 -17.47 -4.46 2.73
CA PHE A 27 -16.45 -4.45 1.69
C PHE A 27 -15.89 -5.88 1.53
N ASN A 28 -15.36 -6.18 0.35
CA ASN A 28 -14.56 -7.36 0.08
C ASN A 28 -13.07 -6.97 -0.02
N ASP A 29 -12.20 -7.97 -0.10
CA ASP A 29 -10.75 -7.79 -0.24
C ASP A 29 -10.36 -7.01 -1.51
N GLU A 30 -11.15 -7.07 -2.58
CA GLU A 30 -10.92 -6.27 -3.79
C GLU A 30 -11.34 -4.77 -3.70
N ASP A 31 -11.83 -4.30 -2.55
CA ASP A 31 -12.43 -2.96 -2.41
C ASP A 31 -11.50 -1.94 -1.72
N ILE A 32 -11.69 -0.67 -2.07
CA ILE A 32 -11.08 0.47 -1.35
C ILE A 32 -12.18 1.27 -0.66
N ILE A 33 -12.03 1.49 0.64
CA ILE A 33 -12.92 2.29 1.47
C ILE A 33 -12.18 3.51 2.03
N SER A 34 -12.93 4.48 2.53
CA SER A 34 -12.38 5.68 3.17
C SER A 34 -13.00 5.94 4.52
N TYR A 35 -12.21 6.54 5.41
CA TYR A 35 -12.63 7.07 6.70
C TYR A 35 -12.40 8.59 6.75
N ASP A 36 -13.49 9.36 6.88
CA ASP A 36 -13.43 10.81 7.14
C ASP A 36 -13.26 11.06 8.63
N THR A 37 -12.12 11.63 9.01
CA THR A 37 -11.74 11.89 10.41
C THR A 37 -12.55 13.01 11.07
N ASN A 38 -13.25 13.85 10.30
CA ASN A 38 -14.11 14.91 10.83
C ASN A 38 -15.48 14.36 11.26
N SER A 39 -16.10 13.57 10.39
CA SER A 39 -17.43 13.01 10.62
C SER A 39 -17.38 11.67 11.35
N GLY A 40 -16.24 10.97 11.32
CA GLY A 40 -16.09 9.62 11.83
C GLY A 40 -16.87 8.60 11.01
N THR A 41 -16.96 8.79 9.70
CA THR A 41 -17.80 7.97 8.82
C THR A 41 -16.98 7.24 7.76
N TRP A 42 -17.33 5.98 7.56
CA TRP A 42 -16.82 5.15 6.47
C TRP A 42 -17.63 5.31 5.19
N ALA A 43 -16.98 5.17 4.04
CA ALA A 43 -17.61 5.16 2.73
C ALA A 43 -16.85 4.28 1.72
N MET A 44 -17.59 3.58 0.85
CA MET A 44 -17.02 2.87 -0.30
C MET A 44 -16.45 3.86 -1.32
N VAL A 45 -15.23 3.62 -1.80
CA VAL A 45 -14.52 4.47 -2.78
C VAL A 45 -14.36 3.74 -4.10
N PHE A 46 -14.01 2.46 -4.06
CA PHE A 46 -13.86 1.60 -5.23
C PHE A 46 -14.37 0.22 -4.85
N ASP A 47 -15.47 -0.18 -5.48
CA ASP A 47 -15.95 -1.56 -5.49
C ASP A 47 -15.25 -2.33 -6.62
N GLY A 48 -14.35 -3.26 -6.28
CA GLY A 48 -13.53 -3.99 -7.25
C GLY A 48 -14.32 -5.04 -8.03
N SER A 49 -15.35 -5.61 -7.40
CA SER A 49 -16.21 -6.63 -7.98
C SER A 49 -16.98 -6.10 -9.20
N ASP A 50 -17.36 -4.82 -9.16
CA ASP A 50 -18.05 -4.11 -10.25
C ASP A 50 -17.21 -4.01 -11.54
N VAL A 51 -15.89 -4.12 -11.44
CA VAL A 51 -14.95 -4.01 -12.56
C VAL A 51 -14.19 -5.30 -12.87
N GLY A 52 -14.62 -6.41 -12.25
CA GLY A 52 -14.16 -7.76 -12.57
C GLY A 52 -12.93 -8.22 -11.82
N LEU A 53 -12.54 -7.53 -10.73
CA LEU A 53 -11.61 -8.08 -9.75
C LEU A 53 -12.31 -9.20 -8.97
N THR A 54 -11.55 -10.22 -8.60
CA THR A 54 -12.06 -11.40 -7.88
C THR A 54 -11.14 -11.89 -6.76
N GLY A 55 -10.05 -11.18 -6.56
CA GLY A 55 -9.05 -11.41 -5.52
C GLY A 55 -8.58 -10.06 -5.00
N ASP A 56 -7.75 -10.13 -3.98
CA ASP A 56 -7.33 -8.99 -3.18
C ASP A 56 -6.69 -7.87 -4.01
N VAL A 57 -6.93 -6.62 -3.59
CA VAL A 57 -6.12 -5.48 -4.01
C VAL A 57 -5.00 -5.31 -2.99
N ASN A 58 -3.86 -5.94 -3.29
CA ASN A 58 -2.69 -5.93 -2.42
C ASN A 58 -2.10 -4.54 -2.19
N ALA A 59 -2.27 -3.61 -3.13
CA ALA A 59 -1.78 -2.24 -3.01
C ALA A 59 -2.53 -1.28 -3.93
N PHE A 60 -2.68 -0.02 -3.53
CA PHE A 60 -3.17 1.03 -4.42
C PHE A 60 -2.46 2.37 -4.25
N ALA A 61 -2.56 3.22 -5.27
CA ALA A 61 -2.20 4.64 -5.17
C ALA A 61 -3.10 5.50 -6.07
N PHE A 62 -3.52 6.67 -5.60
CA PHE A 62 -4.21 7.65 -6.43
C PHE A 62 -3.22 8.48 -7.26
N LEU A 63 -3.54 8.66 -8.54
CA LEU A 63 -2.83 9.59 -9.42
C LEU A 63 -3.54 10.95 -9.45
N SER A 64 -2.77 12.01 -9.74
CA SER A 64 -3.28 13.39 -9.77
C SER A 64 -4.41 13.64 -10.79
N ASP A 65 -4.58 12.75 -11.76
CA ASP A 65 -5.66 12.83 -12.76
C ASP A 65 -6.92 12.03 -12.34
N GLY A 66 -6.94 11.50 -11.12
CA GLY A 66 -8.07 10.76 -10.55
C GLY A 66 -8.12 9.28 -10.94
N SER A 67 -7.12 8.77 -11.67
CA SER A 67 -6.96 7.33 -11.86
C SER A 67 -6.31 6.66 -10.66
N LEU A 68 -6.50 5.35 -10.54
CA LEU A 68 -5.90 4.51 -9.51
C LEU A 68 -4.83 3.63 -10.14
N LEU A 69 -3.74 3.41 -9.43
CA LEU A 69 -2.84 2.29 -9.64
C LEU A 69 -3.23 1.18 -8.65
N LEU A 70 -3.25 -0.06 -9.11
CA LEU A 70 -3.59 -1.24 -8.30
C LEU A 70 -2.56 -2.34 -8.54
N SER A 71 -2.09 -2.96 -7.47
CA SER A 71 -1.54 -4.33 -7.45
C SER A 71 -2.64 -5.29 -7.01
N ILE A 72 -2.55 -6.57 -7.42
CA ILE A 72 -3.58 -7.57 -7.15
C ILE A 72 -2.96 -8.91 -6.75
N ASP A 73 -3.70 -9.70 -5.97
CA ASP A 73 -3.29 -11.07 -5.67
C ASP A 73 -3.36 -11.96 -6.92
N GLY A 74 -2.21 -12.52 -7.28
CA GLY A 74 -2.07 -13.49 -8.35
C GLY A 74 -2.34 -12.93 -9.76
N THR A 75 -2.74 -13.85 -10.64
CA THR A 75 -2.96 -13.52 -12.06
C THR A 75 -4.41 -13.21 -12.37
N ALA A 76 -4.66 -12.18 -13.20
CA ALA A 76 -5.99 -11.84 -13.67
C ALA A 76 -6.04 -11.47 -15.17
N THR A 77 -7.26 -11.38 -15.70
CA THR A 77 -7.51 -10.76 -17.00
C THR A 77 -8.59 -9.70 -16.86
N LEU A 78 -8.18 -8.45 -16.72
CA LEU A 78 -9.06 -7.31 -16.44
C LEU A 78 -9.45 -6.62 -17.75
N SER A 79 -10.64 -6.92 -18.24
CA SER A 79 -11.16 -6.37 -19.50
C SER A 79 -10.20 -6.54 -20.70
N GLY A 80 -9.46 -7.65 -20.73
CA GLY A 80 -8.51 -7.99 -21.80
C GLY A 80 -7.05 -7.60 -21.53
N VAL A 81 -6.76 -6.96 -20.40
CA VAL A 81 -5.39 -6.77 -19.89
C VAL A 81 -5.02 -7.99 -19.06
N ALA A 82 -4.01 -8.75 -19.48
CA ALA A 82 -3.43 -9.81 -18.65
C ALA A 82 -2.50 -9.17 -17.61
N VAL A 83 -2.60 -9.64 -16.37
CA VAL A 83 -1.90 -9.07 -15.21
C VAL A 83 -1.35 -10.24 -14.39
N ASP A 84 -0.12 -10.12 -13.94
CA ASP A 84 0.52 -10.97 -12.94
C ASP A 84 0.61 -10.25 -11.58
N ASP A 85 0.92 -10.98 -10.52
CA ASP A 85 1.03 -10.45 -9.14
C ASP A 85 2.16 -9.39 -8.98
N SER A 86 3.17 -9.46 -9.84
CA SER A 86 4.26 -8.48 -9.89
C SER A 86 3.98 -7.22 -10.74
N ASP A 87 2.79 -7.12 -11.34
CA ASP A 87 2.40 -5.99 -12.21
C ASP A 87 1.62 -4.92 -11.44
N ILE A 88 1.59 -3.70 -11.99
CA ILE A 88 0.67 -2.65 -11.54
C ILE A 88 -0.21 -2.27 -12.72
N VAL A 89 -1.52 -2.30 -12.52
CA VAL A 89 -2.49 -1.80 -13.49
C VAL A 89 -2.97 -0.42 -13.13
N ARG A 90 -3.26 0.37 -14.16
CA ARG A 90 -3.94 1.64 -14.02
C ARG A 90 -5.43 1.47 -14.33
N PHE A 91 -6.26 1.85 -13.37
CA PHE A 91 -7.70 1.98 -13.54
C PHE A 91 -8.09 3.44 -13.76
N VAL A 92 -8.71 3.73 -14.91
CA VAL A 92 -9.27 5.05 -15.20
C VAL A 92 -10.78 5.01 -14.92
N PRO A 93 -11.26 5.63 -13.82
CA PRO A 93 -12.67 5.59 -13.47
C PRO A 93 -13.51 6.48 -14.38
N THR A 94 -14.67 5.97 -14.75
CA THR A 94 -15.83 6.74 -15.22
C THR A 94 -16.87 6.94 -14.10
N SER A 95 -16.84 6.09 -13.08
CA SER A 95 -17.60 6.16 -11.84
C SER A 95 -16.82 5.45 -10.72
N LEU A 96 -16.95 5.97 -9.49
CA LEU A 96 -16.38 5.43 -8.25
C LEU A 96 -17.50 5.24 -7.21
N GLY A 97 -17.20 4.57 -6.11
CA GLY A 97 -18.14 4.20 -5.04
C GLY A 97 -18.77 2.84 -5.29
N THR A 98 -20.01 2.64 -4.83
CA THR A 98 -20.71 1.33 -4.90
C THR A 98 -21.21 0.94 -6.31
N ASN A 99 -20.85 1.72 -7.33
CA ASN A 99 -21.18 1.45 -8.73
C ASN A 99 -19.95 1.86 -9.53
N THR A 100 -18.86 1.13 -9.34
CA THR A 100 -17.58 1.41 -9.97
C THR A 100 -17.68 1.08 -11.45
N ALA A 101 -17.13 1.94 -12.30
CA ALA A 101 -17.04 1.64 -13.73
C ALA A 101 -15.83 2.35 -14.31
N GLY A 102 -15.08 1.70 -15.19
CA GLY A 102 -13.91 2.31 -15.81
C GLY A 102 -13.19 1.35 -16.74
N THR A 103 -11.93 1.66 -17.02
CA THR A 103 -11.09 0.86 -17.92
C THR A 103 -9.71 0.63 -17.31
N PHE A 104 -9.21 -0.60 -17.48
CA PHE A 104 -7.86 -0.97 -17.10
C PHE A 104 -6.87 -0.83 -18.25
N SER A 105 -5.62 -0.53 -17.91
CA SER A 105 -4.45 -0.61 -18.78
C SER A 105 -3.23 -1.00 -17.96
N MET A 106 -2.29 -1.73 -18.55
CA MET A 106 -1.00 -2.00 -17.90
C MET A 106 -0.28 -0.67 -17.58
N TYR A 107 0.24 -0.53 -16.38
CA TYR A 107 1.04 0.64 -15.96
C TYR A 107 2.50 0.27 -15.71
N PHE A 108 2.76 -0.87 -15.10
CA PHE A 108 4.09 -1.38 -14.82
C PHE A 108 4.05 -2.90 -15.00
N ASP A 109 4.91 -3.41 -15.88
CA ASP A 109 5.10 -4.84 -16.11
C ASP A 109 6.34 -5.27 -15.31
N GLY A 110 6.12 -6.03 -14.24
CA GLY A 110 7.17 -6.44 -13.31
C GLY A 110 8.20 -7.39 -13.95
N SER A 111 7.71 -8.22 -14.87
CA SER A 111 8.51 -9.23 -15.56
C SER A 111 9.58 -8.62 -16.46
N ASP A 112 9.32 -7.45 -17.04
CA ASP A 112 10.28 -6.71 -17.86
C ASP A 112 11.46 -6.16 -17.05
N VAL A 113 11.31 -6.01 -15.73
CA VAL A 113 12.32 -5.43 -14.83
C VAL A 113 12.83 -6.39 -13.76
N GLY A 114 12.59 -7.69 -13.97
CA GLY A 114 13.26 -8.77 -13.27
C GLY A 114 12.48 -9.39 -12.11
N LEU A 115 11.24 -8.96 -11.86
CA LEU A 115 10.34 -9.66 -10.94
C LEU A 115 9.86 -10.92 -11.65
N SER A 116 10.15 -12.10 -11.09
CA SER A 116 9.96 -13.38 -11.78
C SER A 116 9.64 -14.55 -10.88
N THR A 117 9.48 -14.31 -9.58
CA THR A 117 9.18 -15.31 -8.57
C THR A 117 7.88 -14.97 -7.85
N SER A 118 7.21 -15.98 -7.30
CA SER A 118 5.94 -15.80 -6.58
C SER A 118 6.08 -15.10 -5.22
N SER A 119 7.29 -14.69 -4.83
CA SER A 119 7.53 -13.88 -3.63
C SER A 119 7.79 -12.41 -3.97
N GLU A 120 7.66 -12.04 -5.24
CA GLU A 120 7.86 -10.69 -5.77
C GLU A 120 6.50 -10.06 -6.16
N ASP A 121 5.44 -10.47 -5.48
CA ASP A 121 4.11 -9.87 -5.52
C ASP A 121 4.13 -8.54 -4.77
N ILE A 122 3.63 -7.47 -5.39
CA ILE A 122 3.66 -6.11 -4.84
C ILE A 122 2.51 -5.92 -3.86
N ASP A 123 2.82 -5.61 -2.61
CA ASP A 123 1.87 -5.47 -1.49
C ASP A 123 1.99 -4.14 -0.72
N ALA A 124 2.76 -3.21 -1.26
CA ALA A 124 2.67 -1.80 -0.89
C ALA A 124 3.04 -0.96 -2.11
N LEU A 125 2.40 0.20 -2.28
CA LEU A 125 2.67 1.07 -3.43
C LEU A 125 2.54 2.54 -3.06
N GLN A 126 3.54 3.32 -3.47
CA GLN A 126 3.47 4.78 -3.47
C GLN A 126 4.10 5.35 -4.75
N VAL A 127 3.48 6.38 -5.32
CA VAL A 127 4.02 7.13 -6.45
C VAL A 127 4.60 8.45 -5.97
N LEU A 128 5.91 8.65 -6.17
CA LEU A 128 6.57 9.91 -5.82
C LEU A 128 6.33 10.99 -6.88
N SER A 129 6.50 12.25 -6.50
CA SER A 129 6.29 13.41 -7.39
C SER A 129 7.20 13.42 -8.63
N ASP A 130 8.31 12.69 -8.61
CA ASP A 130 9.21 12.54 -9.75
C ASP A 130 8.85 11.36 -10.67
N GLY A 131 7.76 10.66 -10.37
CA GLY A 131 7.25 9.50 -11.10
C GLY A 131 7.92 8.18 -10.73
N SER A 132 8.82 8.15 -9.74
CA SER A 132 9.34 6.89 -9.20
C SER A 132 8.29 6.17 -8.35
N LEU A 133 8.35 4.84 -8.38
CA LEU A 133 7.49 3.97 -7.58
C LEU A 133 8.28 3.51 -6.36
N ILE A 134 7.66 3.56 -5.19
CA ILE A 134 8.11 2.85 -4.00
C ILE A 134 7.18 1.68 -3.80
N VAL A 135 7.74 0.48 -3.69
CA VAL A 135 6.99 -0.77 -3.53
C VAL A 135 7.58 -1.62 -2.42
N SER A 136 6.75 -2.44 -1.79
CA SER A 136 7.19 -3.60 -1.01
C SER A 136 6.79 -4.89 -1.75
N PHE A 137 7.15 -6.04 -1.17
CA PHE A 137 6.79 -7.33 -1.71
C PHE A 137 6.41 -8.30 -0.59
N THR A 138 5.50 -9.24 -0.87
CA THR A 138 5.05 -10.27 0.10
C THR A 138 6.15 -11.23 0.60
N GLY A 139 7.38 -11.06 0.12
CA GLY A 139 8.51 -11.90 0.41
C GLY A 139 9.83 -11.30 -0.09
N SER A 140 10.82 -12.16 -0.28
CA SER A 140 12.11 -11.71 -0.80
C SER A 140 12.07 -11.39 -2.29
N TYR A 141 12.68 -10.26 -2.66
CA TYR A 141 12.88 -9.85 -4.05
C TYR A 141 14.36 -9.77 -4.41
N SER A 142 14.69 -10.04 -5.67
CA SER A 142 16.07 -9.95 -6.15
C SER A 142 16.14 -9.51 -7.61
N VAL A 143 16.20 -8.20 -7.82
CA VAL A 143 16.30 -7.56 -9.12
C VAL A 143 17.70 -6.99 -9.37
N THR A 144 17.95 -6.54 -10.60
CA THR A 144 19.23 -5.87 -10.88
C THR A 144 19.31 -4.53 -10.15
N GLY A 145 20.22 -4.43 -9.18
CA GLY A 145 20.51 -3.19 -8.44
C GLY A 145 19.91 -3.12 -7.03
N ALA A 146 18.98 -4.00 -6.70
CA ALA A 146 18.36 -4.07 -5.37
C ALA A 146 17.94 -5.50 -5.03
N SER A 147 18.00 -5.82 -3.75
CA SER A 147 17.46 -7.05 -3.18
C SER A 147 17.07 -6.75 -1.74
N GLY A 148 16.02 -7.39 -1.26
CA GLY A 148 15.52 -7.22 0.10
C GLY A 148 14.58 -8.35 0.47
N VAL A 149 14.00 -8.23 1.66
CA VAL A 149 12.99 -9.12 2.20
C VAL A 149 11.65 -8.39 2.30
N ASP A 150 10.67 -9.06 2.89
CA ASP A 150 9.27 -8.65 3.01
C ASP A 150 9.11 -7.28 3.69
N GLU A 151 10.00 -6.92 4.63
CA GLU A 151 9.81 -5.69 5.40
C GLU A 151 10.53 -4.47 4.79
N ASP A 152 11.12 -4.65 3.60
CA ASP A 152 11.89 -3.64 2.88
C ASP A 152 11.05 -2.91 1.84
N LEU A 153 11.42 -1.66 1.52
CA LEU A 153 10.86 -0.92 0.39
C LEU A 153 11.90 -0.74 -0.70
N ALA A 154 11.54 -1.08 -1.93
CA ALA A 154 12.31 -0.84 -3.14
C ALA A 154 11.82 0.42 -3.86
N ARG A 155 12.76 1.16 -4.46
CA ARG A 155 12.47 2.26 -5.38
C ARG A 155 12.74 1.85 -6.81
N PHE A 156 11.75 1.99 -7.67
CA PHE A 156 11.87 1.90 -9.11
C PHE A 156 11.87 3.29 -9.74
N VAL A 157 12.91 3.62 -10.49
CA VAL A 157 12.98 4.83 -11.31
C VAL A 157 12.71 4.45 -12.78
N PRO A 158 11.50 4.74 -13.31
CA PRO A 158 11.15 4.34 -14.66
C PRO A 158 11.86 5.20 -15.72
N THR A 159 12.33 4.53 -16.77
CA THR A 159 12.63 5.13 -18.08
C THR A 159 11.51 4.90 -19.09
N SER A 160 10.71 3.84 -18.90
CA SER A 160 9.44 3.58 -19.59
C SER A 160 8.51 2.76 -18.68
N LEU A 161 7.21 2.92 -18.91
CA LEU A 161 6.10 2.28 -18.19
C LEU A 161 5.13 1.65 -19.21
N GLY A 162 4.24 0.77 -18.75
CA GLY A 162 3.31 -0.04 -19.56
C GLY A 162 3.90 -1.39 -19.98
N ASP A 163 3.40 -1.97 -21.07
CA ASP A 163 3.80 -3.30 -21.60
C ASP A 163 5.30 -3.45 -21.98
N ASN A 164 6.09 -2.38 -21.86
CA ASN A 164 7.54 -2.40 -22.11
C ASN A 164 8.22 -1.59 -21.01
N THR A 165 8.10 -2.08 -19.78
CA THR A 165 8.61 -1.38 -18.60
C THR A 165 10.13 -1.45 -18.56
N ALA A 166 10.79 -0.34 -18.26
CA ALA A 166 12.24 -0.32 -18.14
C ALA A 166 12.65 0.75 -17.15
N GLY A 167 13.68 0.50 -16.35
CA GLY A 167 14.15 1.45 -15.36
C GLY A 167 15.25 0.85 -14.49
N THR A 168 15.46 1.46 -13.34
CA THR A 168 16.48 1.01 -12.38
C THR A 168 15.91 0.89 -10.99
N TRP A 169 16.29 -0.19 -10.31
CA TRP A 169 15.97 -0.44 -8.92
C TRP A 169 17.05 0.07 -7.96
N SER A 170 16.62 0.45 -6.76
CA SER A 170 17.48 0.71 -5.59
C SER A 170 16.68 0.44 -4.32
N ILE A 171 17.32 0.00 -3.24
CA ILE A 171 16.65 -0.05 -1.93
C ILE A 171 16.30 1.38 -1.46
N TYR A 172 15.09 1.55 -0.94
CA TYR A 172 14.57 2.82 -0.41
C TYR A 172 14.52 2.82 1.12
N PHE A 173 14.11 1.70 1.71
CA PHE A 173 13.98 1.52 3.15
C PHE A 173 14.35 0.07 3.48
N ASP A 174 15.16 -0.10 4.51
CA ASP A 174 15.55 -1.40 5.06
C ASP A 174 14.81 -1.58 6.40
N GLY A 175 13.79 -2.43 6.42
CA GLY A 175 12.92 -2.62 7.58
C GLY A 175 13.65 -3.28 8.73
N SER A 176 14.63 -4.13 8.40
CA SER A 176 15.43 -4.86 9.36
C SER A 176 16.31 -3.93 10.22
N ASP A 177 16.79 -2.83 9.66
CA ASP A 177 17.58 -1.81 10.38
C ASP A 177 16.77 -1.05 11.44
N VAL A 178 15.43 -1.03 11.29
CA VAL A 178 14.52 -0.33 12.19
C VAL A 178 13.67 -1.26 13.06
N GLY A 179 13.95 -2.57 12.99
CA GLY A 179 13.39 -3.59 13.87
C GLY A 179 12.04 -4.14 13.43
N LEU A 180 11.70 -4.05 12.14
CA LEU A 180 10.53 -4.69 11.54
C LEU A 180 10.80 -6.13 11.11
N ASN A 181 11.76 -6.84 11.72
CA ASN A 181 12.16 -8.20 11.30
C ASN A 181 12.19 -9.19 12.47
N THR A 182 11.41 -8.92 13.51
CA THR A 182 11.38 -9.74 14.74
C THR A 182 10.28 -10.79 14.72
N ALA A 183 9.30 -10.65 13.83
CA ALA A 183 8.25 -11.62 13.54
C ALA A 183 7.83 -11.56 12.07
N SER A 184 7.31 -12.67 11.53
CA SER A 184 6.75 -12.73 10.17
C SER A 184 5.45 -11.94 9.98
N SER A 185 5.03 -11.18 11.00
CA SER A 185 3.87 -10.29 10.95
C SER A 185 4.28 -8.83 10.81
N GLU A 186 5.58 -8.54 10.78
CA GLU A 186 6.15 -7.19 10.67
C GLU A 186 6.51 -6.82 9.22
N ASP A 187 6.13 -7.69 8.29
CA ASP A 187 6.06 -7.44 6.84
C ASP A 187 5.28 -6.16 6.54
N THR A 188 5.88 -5.27 5.74
CA THR A 188 5.32 -3.95 5.44
C THR A 188 4.41 -4.03 4.23
N ASN A 189 3.14 -4.32 4.50
CA ASN A 189 2.10 -4.41 3.48
C ASN A 189 1.32 -3.11 3.31
N GLY A 190 1.90 -1.94 3.55
CA GLY A 190 1.16 -0.69 3.33
C GLY A 190 2.00 0.52 3.57
N LEU A 191 1.86 1.50 2.67
CA LEU A 191 2.76 2.63 2.60
C LEU A 191 2.03 3.88 2.11
N TRP A 192 2.15 4.95 2.89
CA TRP A 192 1.94 6.30 2.39
C TRP A 192 3.13 7.19 2.76
N ILE A 193 3.65 7.95 1.80
CA ILE A 193 4.77 8.87 2.03
C ILE A 193 4.26 10.30 1.95
N ASP A 194 4.38 11.04 3.06
CA ASP A 194 4.01 12.44 3.11
C ASP A 194 5.01 13.28 2.33
N SER A 195 4.61 13.74 1.14
CA SER A 195 5.46 14.54 0.26
C SER A 195 5.97 15.86 0.87
N THR A 196 5.36 16.33 1.96
CA THR A 196 5.73 17.61 2.60
C THR A 196 6.93 17.49 3.52
N ASN A 197 7.12 16.34 4.16
CA ASN A 197 8.16 16.13 5.17
C ASN A 197 8.97 14.83 4.99
N GLY A 198 8.52 13.92 4.13
CA GLY A 198 9.15 12.63 3.85
C GLY A 198 8.85 11.54 4.87
N ASP A 199 7.89 11.73 5.78
CA ASP A 199 7.48 10.71 6.74
C ASP A 199 6.84 9.51 6.02
N LEU A 200 7.16 8.31 6.52
CA LEU A 200 6.61 7.04 6.03
C LEU A 200 5.52 6.58 7.01
N TYR A 201 4.30 6.44 6.51
CA TYR A 201 3.15 5.90 7.23
C TYR A 201 3.00 4.46 6.79
N LEU A 202 3.11 3.55 7.75
CA LEU A 202 3.29 2.13 7.50
C LEU A 202 2.19 1.34 8.20
N THR A 203 1.81 0.23 7.59
CA THR A 203 1.08 -0.88 8.21
C THR A 203 1.95 -2.14 8.13
N THR A 204 1.53 -3.19 8.81
CA THR A 204 2.16 -4.51 8.69
C THR A 204 1.12 -5.61 8.61
N VAL A 205 1.47 -6.77 8.06
CA VAL A 205 0.57 -7.93 7.88
C VAL A 205 -0.06 -8.41 9.20
N GLY A 206 0.54 -8.08 10.34
CA GLY A 206 -0.10 -8.29 11.64
C GLY A 206 0.52 -7.47 12.76
N VAL A 207 0.81 -8.16 13.88
CA VAL A 207 1.36 -7.50 15.07
C VAL A 207 2.78 -7.03 14.81
N PHE A 208 3.05 -5.78 15.19
CA PHE A 208 4.38 -5.18 15.13
C PHE A 208 4.79 -4.54 16.45
N SER A 209 6.10 -4.44 16.68
CA SER A 209 6.66 -3.78 17.85
C SER A 209 8.02 -3.16 17.56
N VAL A 210 8.01 -1.93 17.06
CA VAL A 210 9.22 -1.09 16.93
C VAL A 210 9.49 -0.28 18.20
N THR A 211 10.60 0.45 18.22
CA THR A 211 10.97 1.24 19.41
C THR A 211 9.93 2.32 19.71
N GLY A 212 9.17 2.13 20.79
CA GLY A 212 8.21 3.12 21.31
C GLY A 212 6.80 3.06 20.72
N VAL A 213 6.56 2.19 19.73
CA VAL A 213 5.25 1.99 19.09
C VAL A 213 5.02 0.50 18.84
N SER A 214 3.82 0.02 19.14
CA SER A 214 3.37 -1.34 18.85
C SER A 214 1.89 -1.30 18.52
N GLY A 215 1.45 -2.18 17.64
CA GLY A 215 0.07 -2.29 17.18
C GLY A 215 -0.18 -3.62 16.49
N ASP A 216 -1.30 -3.71 15.77
CA ASP A 216 -1.63 -4.81 14.88
C ASP A 216 -1.87 -4.32 13.44
N GLY A 217 -2.28 -5.25 12.56
CA GLY A 217 -2.44 -4.95 11.14
C GLY A 217 -3.55 -3.95 10.82
N ALA A 218 -4.39 -3.57 11.79
CA ALA A 218 -5.37 -2.50 11.60
C ALA A 218 -4.80 -1.10 11.89
N ASP A 219 -3.55 -1.02 12.37
CA ASP A 219 -2.97 0.21 12.89
C ASP A 219 -1.96 0.85 11.93
N LEU A 220 -1.94 2.18 11.90
CA LEU A 220 -0.95 2.98 11.17
C LEU A 220 0.07 3.56 12.14
N PHE A 221 1.35 3.44 11.81
CA PHE A 221 2.44 4.05 12.56
C PHE A 221 3.38 4.82 11.62
N VAL A 222 4.22 5.70 12.19
CA VAL A 222 5.06 6.60 11.40
C VAL A 222 6.53 6.34 11.67
N CYS A 223 7.30 6.06 10.61
CA CYS A 223 8.73 6.29 10.59
C CYS A 223 8.99 7.74 10.20
N HIS A 224 9.64 8.49 11.09
CA HIS A 224 10.27 9.77 10.77
C HIS A 224 11.72 9.52 10.34
N PRO A 225 12.02 9.47 9.04
CA PRO A 225 13.33 9.01 8.58
C PRO A 225 14.44 10.00 8.94
N ILE A 226 15.53 9.47 9.47
CA ILE A 226 16.82 10.15 9.63
C ILE A 226 17.70 9.79 8.42
N THR A 227 17.74 8.50 8.07
CA THR A 227 18.39 7.97 6.86
C THR A 227 17.50 6.93 6.19
N LEU A 228 17.55 6.90 4.86
CA LEU A 228 16.87 5.94 3.99
C LEU A 228 17.93 5.21 3.12
N GLY A 229 17.54 4.09 2.52
CA GLY A 229 18.38 3.18 1.73
C GLY A 229 18.82 1.96 2.54
N SER A 230 19.95 1.34 2.17
CA SER A 230 20.47 0.11 2.81
C SER A 230 21.04 0.31 4.22
N THR A 231 20.86 1.49 4.80
CA THR A 231 21.23 1.83 6.17
C THR A 231 20.17 2.77 6.68
N THR A 232 19.01 2.19 6.99
CA THR A 232 17.82 2.94 7.37
C THR A 232 17.88 3.28 8.85
N SER A 233 17.42 4.48 9.21
CA SER A 233 17.19 4.82 10.60
C SER A 233 16.02 5.79 10.69
N CYS A 234 15.12 5.54 11.64
CA CYS A 234 13.93 6.35 11.88
C CYS A 234 13.79 6.66 13.37
N ASN A 235 13.10 7.76 13.68
CA ASN A 235 12.42 7.86 14.96
C ASN A 235 10.97 7.42 14.78
N PHE A 236 10.49 6.53 15.64
CA PHE A 236 9.06 6.18 15.69
C PHE A 236 8.36 6.98 16.80
N GLY A 237 7.09 7.32 16.55
CA GLY A 237 6.14 7.74 17.58
C GLY A 237 5.89 9.25 17.74
N PRO A 238 5.27 9.68 18.87
CA PRO A 238 4.85 8.84 20.00
C PRO A 238 3.49 8.17 19.76
N GLY A 239 3.50 6.84 19.65
CA GLY A 239 2.31 6.02 19.45
C GLY A 239 1.93 5.81 17.99
N LEU A 240 0.78 5.16 17.78
CA LEU A 240 0.17 4.99 16.48
C LEU A 240 -0.26 6.36 15.93
N TYR A 241 -0.17 6.52 14.61
CA TYR A 241 -0.83 7.62 13.91
C TYR A 241 -2.35 7.45 13.94
N TRP A 242 -2.80 6.22 13.72
CA TRP A 242 -4.20 5.84 13.70
C TRP A 242 -4.33 4.40 14.21
N ASP A 243 -5.32 4.18 15.06
CA ASP A 243 -5.65 2.87 15.65
C ASP A 243 -6.97 2.40 15.01
N GLY A 244 -6.87 1.62 13.93
CA GLY A 244 -8.04 1.25 13.13
C GLY A 244 -9.03 0.42 13.93
N SER A 245 -8.53 -0.35 14.89
CA SER A 245 -9.34 -1.10 15.84
C SER A 245 -10.30 -0.20 16.63
N VAL A 246 -9.87 1.00 17.01
CA VAL A 246 -10.73 2.01 17.67
C VAL A 246 -11.74 2.65 16.72
N TYR A 247 -11.41 2.76 15.43
CA TYR A 247 -12.22 3.47 14.43
C TYR A 247 -13.07 2.55 13.55
N GLY A 248 -13.28 1.29 13.98
CA GLY A 248 -14.23 0.37 13.36
C GLY A 248 -13.64 -0.54 12.29
N PHE A 249 -12.31 -0.67 12.25
CA PHE A 249 -11.54 -1.59 11.39
C PHE A 249 -10.91 -2.73 12.21
N ALA A 250 -11.50 -3.07 13.35
CA ALA A 250 -10.95 -4.07 14.27
C ALA A 250 -11.04 -5.49 13.70
N GLY A 251 -9.91 -6.21 13.73
CA GLY A 251 -9.81 -7.59 13.26
C GLY A 251 -9.52 -7.73 11.76
N GLU A 252 -9.44 -6.60 11.06
CA GLU A 252 -8.97 -6.51 9.67
C GLU A 252 -7.46 -6.27 9.65
N VAL A 253 -6.82 -6.54 8.51
CA VAL A 253 -5.44 -6.14 8.22
C VAL A 253 -5.49 -5.18 7.05
N MET A 254 -4.96 -3.98 7.24
CA MET A 254 -4.80 -2.98 6.20
C MET A 254 -3.58 -3.33 5.36
N ASP A 255 -3.79 -3.48 4.06
CA ASP A 255 -2.77 -3.80 3.05
C ASP A 255 -2.53 -2.67 2.04
N ALA A 256 -3.23 -1.56 2.18
CA ALA A 256 -2.85 -0.32 1.52
C ALA A 256 -3.41 0.86 2.27
N VAL A 257 -2.72 1.99 2.16
CA VAL A 257 -3.15 3.24 2.77
C VAL A 257 -2.82 4.44 1.91
N GLU A 258 -3.74 5.38 1.81
CA GLU A 258 -3.45 6.73 1.36
C GLU A 258 -4.11 7.77 2.27
N ILE A 259 -3.39 8.85 2.60
CA ILE A 259 -3.89 9.91 3.49
C ILE A 259 -4.01 11.21 2.69
N VAL A 260 -5.19 11.81 2.68
CA VAL A 260 -5.45 13.12 2.09
C VAL A 260 -5.72 14.12 3.21
N ARG A 261 -5.00 15.24 3.19
CA ARG A 261 -5.07 16.33 4.18
C ARG A 261 -5.39 17.68 3.55
#